data_AF-A0A7C8AEQ3-F1
#
_entry.id   AF-A0A7C8AEQ3-F1
#
_cell.length_a   1.000
_cell.length_b   1.000
_cell.length_c   1.000
_cell.angle_alpha   90.00
_cell.angle_beta   90.00
_cell.angle_gamma   90.00
#
_symmetry.space_group_name_H-M   'P 1'
#
loop_
_entity.id
_entity.type
_entity.pdbx_description
1 polymer ?
#
loop_
_entity_poly.entity_id
_entity_poly.type
_entity_poly.pdbx_seq_one_letter_code
_entity_poly.pdbx_strand_id
1 'polypeptide(L)'
;MNTFIDENKRLLRACYLAAIILGWFLLVLGCLAATGHFVALISRISDWGQFKEYYFYEVPWDVINGIPVGLLALGIGQFIRYVYDDNYKPGWILRTFGKLLYIYAVIFGMLTIFTTVMVFPHWGDWPERTIRLLAAVIWGTGKIMLLIAAALILKRVMPIIEESKTLV
;
A
#
# COMPACT_ATOMS: atom_id res chain seq x y z
N MET A 1 -5.66 -7.63 -28.34
CA MET A 1 -5.67 -7.80 -26.87
C MET A 1 -6.06 -9.23 -26.49
N ASN A 2 -7.15 -9.76 -27.04
CA ASN A 2 -7.64 -11.12 -26.75
C ASN A 2 -6.63 -12.23 -27.06
N THR A 3 -5.92 -12.16 -28.19
CA THR A 3 -4.85 -13.11 -28.54
C THR A 3 -3.72 -13.15 -27.53
N PHE A 4 -3.25 -11.99 -27.05
CA PHE A 4 -2.21 -11.93 -26.02
C PHE A 4 -2.70 -12.49 -24.67
N ILE A 5 -3.94 -12.19 -24.29
CA ILE A 5 -4.53 -12.70 -23.03
C ILE A 5 -4.69 -14.21 -23.10
N ASP A 6 -5.17 -14.75 -24.22
CA ASP A 6 -5.35 -16.19 -24.41
C ASP A 6 -4.02 -16.95 -24.38
N GLU A 7 -2.98 -16.42 -25.05
CA GLU A 7 -1.63 -17.00 -25.02
C GLU A 7 -1.01 -16.98 -23.60
N ASN A 8 -1.33 -15.96 -22.80
CA ASN A 8 -0.72 -15.73 -21.49
C ASN A 8 -1.64 -16.07 -20.30
N LYS A 9 -2.78 -16.71 -20.54
CA LYS A 9 -3.83 -16.95 -19.53
C LYS A 9 -3.32 -17.71 -18.30
N ARG A 10 -2.43 -18.69 -18.51
CA ARG A 10 -1.82 -19.48 -17.43
C ARG A 10 -0.93 -18.62 -16.54
N LEU A 11 -0.14 -17.71 -17.14
CA LEU A 11 0.73 -16.78 -16.41
C LEU A 11 -0.11 -15.78 -15.62
N LEU A 12 -1.11 -15.16 -16.25
CA LEU A 12 -2.02 -14.20 -15.60
C LEU A 12 -2.74 -14.84 -14.41
N ARG A 13 -3.20 -16.09 -14.54
CA ARG A 13 -3.81 -16.84 -13.45
C ARG A 13 -2.83 -17.11 -12.30
N ALA A 14 -1.57 -17.43 -12.60
CA ALA A 14 -0.54 -17.63 -11.58
C ALA A 14 -0.22 -16.32 -10.85
N CYS A 15 -0.05 -15.21 -11.58
CA CYS A 15 0.16 -13.88 -11.00
C CYS A 15 -1.03 -13.43 -10.14
N TYR A 16 -2.26 -13.69 -10.59
CA TYR A 16 -3.47 -13.46 -9.80
C TYR A 16 -3.44 -14.24 -8.48
N LEU A 17 -3.19 -15.56 -8.53
CA LEU A 17 -3.14 -16.39 -7.34
C LEU A 17 -2.05 -15.92 -6.38
N ALA A 18 -0.85 -15.63 -6.88
CA ALA A 18 0.24 -15.10 -6.10
C ALA A 18 -0.13 -13.77 -5.43
N ALA A 19 -0.71 -12.83 -6.17
CA ALA A 19 -1.14 -11.52 -5.65
C ALA A 19 -2.22 -11.65 -4.57
N ILE A 20 -3.18 -12.57 -4.75
CA ILE A 20 -4.23 -12.83 -3.76
C ILE A 20 -3.65 -13.46 -2.48
N ILE A 21 -2.81 -14.49 -2.61
CA ILE A 21 -2.20 -15.17 -1.48
C ILE A 21 -1.31 -14.20 -0.69
N LEU A 22 -0.44 -13.46 -1.37
CA LEU A 22 0.42 -12.46 -0.74
C LEU A 22 -0.40 -11.34 -0.10
N GLY A 23 -1.46 -10.87 -0.78
CA GLY A 23 -2.34 -9.82 -0.26
C GLY A 23 -3.03 -10.23 1.03
N TRP A 24 -3.60 -11.44 1.08
CA TRP A 24 -4.20 -11.98 2.30
C TRP A 24 -3.17 -12.21 3.40
N PHE A 25 -2.03 -12.78 3.07
CA PHE A 25 -0.95 -13.01 4.02
C PHE A 25 -0.48 -11.71 4.68
N LEU A 26 -0.22 -10.66 3.88
CA LEU A 26 0.17 -9.35 4.37
C LEU A 26 -0.93 -8.66 5.17
N LEU A 27 -2.19 -8.82 4.78
CA LEU A 27 -3.32 -8.31 5.57
C LEU A 27 -3.42 -8.98 6.93
N VAL A 28 -3.33 -10.31 6.99
CA VAL A 28 -3.39 -11.06 8.25
C VAL A 28 -2.23 -10.65 9.15
N LEU A 29 -1.00 -10.64 8.63
CA LEU A 29 0.17 -10.19 9.39
C LEU A 29 0.04 -8.73 9.85
N GLY A 30 -0.42 -7.84 8.98
CA GLY A 30 -0.66 -6.44 9.31
C GLY A 30 -1.70 -6.26 10.40
N CYS A 31 -2.81 -7.02 10.36
CA CYS A 31 -3.83 -7.02 11.42
C CYS A 31 -3.31 -7.59 12.74
N LEU A 32 -2.52 -8.66 12.70
CA LEU A 32 -1.90 -9.24 13.90
C LEU A 32 -0.90 -8.25 14.53
N ALA A 33 -0.05 -7.62 13.71
CA ALA A 33 0.86 -6.58 14.16
C ALA A 33 0.10 -5.39 14.76
N ALA A 34 -0.94 -4.90 14.07
CA ALA A 34 -1.78 -3.80 14.57
C ALA A 34 -2.44 -4.15 15.92
N THR A 35 -2.92 -5.38 16.07
CA THR A 35 -3.51 -5.86 17.33
C THR A 35 -2.45 -5.93 18.43
N GLY A 36 -1.27 -6.45 18.12
CA GLY A 36 -0.14 -6.50 19.05
C GLY A 36 0.27 -5.11 19.52
N HIS A 37 0.43 -4.16 18.58
CA HIS A 37 0.70 -2.77 18.90
C HIS A 37 -0.40 -2.13 19.74
N PHE A 38 -1.67 -2.39 19.43
CA PHE A 38 -2.79 -1.86 20.21
C PHE A 38 -2.79 -2.34 21.67
N VAL A 39 -2.58 -3.64 21.89
CA VAL A 39 -2.46 -4.21 23.25
C VAL A 39 -1.26 -3.61 23.98
N ALA A 40 -0.12 -3.50 23.29
CA ALA A 40 1.11 -2.96 23.84
C ALA A 40 1.02 -1.43 24.09
N LEU A 41 0.14 -0.73 23.38
CA LEU A 41 -0.15 0.68 23.61
C LEU A 41 -0.98 0.86 24.88
N ILE A 42 -2.02 0.04 25.06
CA ILE A 42 -2.88 0.06 26.25
C ILE A 42 -2.08 -0.25 27.51
N SER A 43 -1.17 -1.24 27.46
CA SER A 43 -0.36 -1.60 28.62
C SER A 43 0.59 -0.50 29.09
N ARG A 44 0.88 0.49 28.24
CA ARG A 44 1.77 1.62 28.53
C ARG A 44 1.03 2.92 28.82
N ILE A 45 -0.30 2.93 28.84
CA ILE A 45 -1.10 4.16 28.97
C ILE A 45 -0.87 4.90 30.30
N SER A 46 -0.40 4.21 31.34
CA SER A 46 -0.08 4.78 32.64
C SER A 46 1.25 5.54 32.68
N ASP A 47 2.15 5.29 31.73
CA ASP A 47 3.44 5.99 31.62
C ASP A 47 3.48 6.76 30.30
N TRP A 48 3.24 8.07 30.40
CA TRP A 48 3.20 8.94 29.22
C TRP A 48 4.53 8.98 28.44
N GLY A 49 5.67 8.78 29.10
CA GLY A 49 6.97 8.72 28.46
C GLY A 49 7.10 7.48 27.58
N GLN A 50 6.83 6.31 28.14
CA GLN A 50 6.88 5.03 27.42
C GLN A 50 5.80 4.92 26.34
N PHE A 51 4.60 5.46 26.62
CA PHE A 51 3.52 5.54 25.63
C PHE A 51 3.96 6.36 24.42
N LYS A 52 4.53 7.55 24.67
CA LYS A 52 5.01 8.46 23.63
C LYS A 52 6.09 7.82 22.77
N GLU A 53 7.07 7.19 23.40
CA GLU A 53 8.16 6.53 22.71
C GLU A 53 7.64 5.37 21.84
N TYR A 54 6.84 4.47 22.42
CA TYR A 54 6.31 3.31 21.70
C TYR A 54 5.40 3.72 20.53
N TYR A 55 4.48 4.67 20.74
CA TYR A 55 3.54 5.11 19.70
C TYR A 55 4.23 5.84 18.54
N PHE A 56 5.29 6.61 18.82
CA PHE A 56 5.93 7.43 17.79
C PHE A 56 7.09 6.74 17.07
N TYR A 57 7.74 5.75 17.69
CA TYR A 57 8.91 5.08 17.09
C TYR A 57 8.61 3.67 16.56
N GLU A 58 7.69 2.91 17.16
CA GLU A 58 7.49 1.48 16.81
C GLU A 58 6.20 1.21 16.03
N VAL A 59 5.06 1.76 16.46
CA VAL A 59 3.73 1.51 15.85
C VAL A 59 3.62 1.93 14.36
N PRO A 60 4.21 3.05 13.90
CA PRO A 60 3.96 3.57 12.56
C PRO A 60 4.46 2.66 11.43
N TRP A 61 5.52 1.89 11.65
CA TRP A 61 6.20 1.25 10.53
C TRP A 61 5.57 -0.09 10.13
N ASP A 62 5.17 -0.91 11.08
CA ASP A 62 4.67 -2.27 10.79
C ASP A 62 3.21 -2.27 10.32
N VAL A 63 2.36 -1.46 10.95
CA VAL A 63 0.92 -1.38 10.60
C VAL A 63 0.72 -0.78 9.21
N ILE A 64 1.55 0.20 8.83
CA ILE A 64 1.39 0.98 7.60
C ILE A 64 2.02 0.30 6.40
N ASN A 65 3.01 -0.57 6.61
CA ASN A 65 3.51 -1.41 5.53
C ASN A 65 2.70 -2.71 5.37
N GLY A 66 2.08 -3.25 6.43
CA GLY A 66 1.33 -4.50 6.34
C GLY A 66 -0.02 -4.36 5.62
N ILE A 67 -0.95 -3.64 6.23
CA ILE A 67 -2.36 -3.59 5.78
C ILE A 67 -2.49 -2.94 4.39
N PRO A 68 -1.91 -1.75 4.14
CA PRO A 68 -2.06 -1.10 2.84
C PRO A 68 -1.37 -1.85 1.69
N VAL A 69 -0.20 -2.46 1.93
CA VAL A 69 0.47 -3.26 0.89
C VAL A 69 -0.32 -4.54 0.61
N GLY A 70 -0.94 -5.15 1.64
CA GLY A 70 -1.87 -6.25 1.43
C GLY A 70 -3.09 -5.85 0.59
N LEU A 71 -3.69 -4.69 0.86
CA LEU A 71 -4.79 -4.13 0.03
C LEU A 71 -4.34 -3.84 -1.40
N LEU A 72 -3.13 -3.33 -1.59
CA LEU A 72 -2.52 -3.12 -2.91
C LEU A 72 -2.39 -4.43 -3.68
N ALA A 73 -1.83 -5.46 -3.06
CA ALA A 73 -1.66 -6.77 -3.67
C ALA A 73 -3.02 -7.40 -4.03
N LEU A 74 -4.03 -7.29 -3.16
CA LEU A 74 -5.39 -7.73 -3.47
C LEU A 74 -6.02 -6.95 -4.63
N GLY A 75 -5.82 -5.63 -4.68
CA GLY A 75 -6.31 -4.80 -5.76
C GLY A 75 -5.66 -5.13 -7.11
N ILE A 76 -4.34 -5.35 -7.12
CA ILE A 76 -3.61 -5.85 -8.30
C ILE A 76 -4.14 -7.22 -8.72
N GLY A 77 -4.36 -8.13 -7.77
CA GLY A 77 -4.95 -9.44 -8.05
C GLY A 77 -6.33 -9.32 -8.71
N GLN A 78 -7.22 -8.51 -8.13
CA GLN A 78 -8.54 -8.28 -8.72
C GLN A 78 -8.46 -7.62 -10.10
N PHE A 79 -7.49 -6.72 -10.32
CA PHE A 79 -7.25 -6.10 -11.61
C PHE A 79 -6.82 -7.13 -12.65
N ILE A 80 -5.83 -7.98 -12.32
CA ILE A 80 -5.38 -9.06 -13.20
C ILE A 80 -6.53 -9.98 -13.56
N ARG A 81 -7.34 -10.41 -12.56
CA ARG A 81 -8.52 -11.23 -12.81
C ARG A 81 -9.52 -10.55 -13.72
N TYR A 82 -9.76 -9.26 -13.50
CA TYR A 82 -10.66 -8.48 -14.34
C TYR A 82 -10.16 -8.37 -15.79
N VAL A 83 -8.85 -8.35 -16.02
CA VAL A 83 -8.28 -8.33 -17.38
C VAL A 83 -8.48 -9.66 -18.11
N TYR A 84 -8.25 -10.82 -17.46
CA TYR A 84 -8.23 -12.11 -18.18
C TYR A 84 -9.55 -12.91 -18.12
N ASP A 85 -10.46 -12.58 -17.21
CA ASP A 85 -11.74 -13.28 -17.03
C ASP A 85 -12.89 -12.40 -17.53
N ASP A 86 -13.44 -12.73 -18.71
CA ASP A 86 -14.48 -11.93 -19.37
C ASP A 86 -15.77 -11.86 -18.54
N ASN A 87 -16.08 -12.93 -17.81
CA ASN A 87 -17.29 -13.00 -16.98
C ASN A 87 -17.14 -12.33 -15.61
N TYR A 88 -15.92 -11.94 -15.23
CA TYR A 88 -15.67 -11.36 -13.92
C TYR A 88 -16.11 -9.90 -13.86
N LYS A 89 -17.01 -9.60 -12.91
CA LYS A 89 -17.45 -8.24 -12.60
C LYS A 89 -16.48 -7.56 -11.62
N PRO A 90 -16.24 -6.24 -11.77
CA PRO A 90 -15.36 -5.51 -10.86
C PRO A 90 -15.94 -5.51 -9.45
N GLY A 91 -15.22 -6.13 -8.51
CA GLY A 91 -15.54 -6.14 -7.09
C GLY A 91 -15.37 -4.77 -6.44
N TRP A 92 -15.76 -4.65 -5.16
CA TRP A 92 -15.69 -3.37 -4.43
C TRP A 92 -14.27 -2.80 -4.40
N ILE A 93 -13.26 -3.64 -4.10
CA ILE A 93 -11.86 -3.21 -4.06
C ILE A 93 -11.45 -2.57 -5.37
N LEU A 94 -11.74 -3.19 -6.52
CA LEU A 94 -11.39 -2.65 -7.84
C LEU A 94 -12.09 -1.31 -8.13
N ARG A 95 -13.38 -1.19 -7.79
CA ARG A 95 -14.15 0.06 -7.95
C ARG A 95 -13.61 1.21 -7.11
N THR A 96 -13.08 0.90 -5.92
CA THR A 96 -12.50 1.89 -5.02
C THR A 96 -10.98 1.95 -5.10
N PHE A 97 -10.32 1.14 -5.94
CA PHE A 97 -8.87 0.94 -5.86
C PHE A 97 -8.09 2.22 -6.14
N GLY A 98 -8.54 3.03 -7.10
CA GLY A 98 -7.98 4.36 -7.34
C GLY A 98 -8.08 5.28 -6.12
N LYS A 99 -9.22 5.27 -5.40
CA LYS A 99 -9.40 6.05 -4.17
C LYS A 99 -8.51 5.52 -3.03
N LEU A 100 -8.41 4.20 -2.89
CA LEU A 100 -7.53 3.55 -1.90
C LEU A 100 -6.07 3.95 -2.12
N LEU A 101 -5.60 4.01 -3.37
CA LEU A 101 -4.25 4.47 -3.72
C LEU A 101 -3.99 5.92 -3.28
N TYR A 102 -4.93 6.83 -3.54
CA TYR A 102 -4.82 8.23 -3.09
C TYR A 102 -4.85 8.37 -1.57
N ILE A 103 -5.78 7.69 -0.90
CA ILE A 103 -5.86 7.70 0.57
C ILE A 103 -4.55 7.18 1.16
N TYR A 104 -4.01 6.10 0.59
CA TYR A 104 -2.74 5.55 1.05
C TYR A 104 -1.56 6.50 0.81
N ALA A 105 -1.51 7.17 -0.34
CA ALA A 105 -0.49 8.19 -0.62
C ALA A 105 -0.53 9.34 0.41
N VAL A 106 -1.73 9.79 0.78
CA VAL A 106 -1.92 10.84 1.78
C VAL A 106 -1.50 10.36 3.17
N ILE A 107 -1.98 9.20 3.62
CA ILE A 107 -1.61 8.63 4.93
C ILE A 107 -0.11 8.44 5.02
N PHE A 108 0.50 7.85 3.99
CA PHE A 108 1.95 7.61 3.94
C PHE A 108 2.73 8.93 3.96
N GLY A 109 2.27 9.95 3.23
CA GLY A 109 2.89 11.28 3.23
C GLY A 109 2.83 11.97 4.59
N MET A 110 1.65 12.01 5.22
CA MET A 110 1.49 12.56 6.57
C MET A 110 2.40 11.85 7.57
N LEU A 111 2.43 10.52 7.50
CA LEU A 111 3.25 9.71 8.39
C LEU A 111 4.74 9.94 8.16
N THR A 112 5.18 9.98 6.91
CA THR A 112 6.60 10.21 6.56
C THR A 112 7.05 11.56 7.08
N ILE A 113 6.23 12.61 6.88
CA ILE A 113 6.53 13.94 7.43
C ILE A 113 6.59 13.88 8.95
N PHE A 114 5.59 13.26 9.57
CA PHE A 114 5.47 13.17 11.01
C PHE A 114 6.65 12.42 11.65
N THR A 115 6.98 11.22 11.17
CA THR A 115 8.12 10.45 11.67
C THR A 115 9.44 11.15 11.38
N THR A 116 9.60 11.76 10.21
CA THR A 116 10.80 12.55 9.89
C THR A 116 10.97 13.67 10.90
N VAL A 117 9.95 14.49 11.16
CA VAL A 117 10.03 15.62 12.11
C VAL A 117 10.32 15.16 13.54
N MET A 118 9.71 14.05 13.98
CA MET A 118 9.87 13.55 15.35
C MET A 118 11.22 12.89 15.60
N VAL A 119 11.78 12.21 14.59
CA VAL A 119 13.07 11.50 14.71
C VAL A 119 14.24 12.42 14.33
N PHE A 120 14.00 13.48 13.54
CA PHE A 120 15.03 14.42 13.07
C PHE A 120 15.97 14.95 14.16
N PRO A 121 15.51 15.32 15.38
CA PRO A 121 16.39 15.78 16.46
C PRO A 121 17.42 14.74 16.91
N HIS A 122 17.15 13.45 16.67
CA HIS A 122 17.95 12.31 17.10
C HIS A 122 18.89 11.81 15.99
N TRP A 123 18.85 12.41 14.79
CA TRP A 123 19.70 12.03 13.68
C TRP A 123 21.06 12.73 13.78
N GLY A 124 21.95 12.16 14.58
CA GLY A 124 23.40 12.42 14.57
C GLY A 124 23.83 13.88 14.42
N ASP A 125 25.03 14.06 13.87
CA ASP A 125 25.61 15.36 13.56
C ASP A 125 25.06 15.94 12.24
N TRP A 126 25.24 17.25 12.03
CA TRP A 126 24.72 18.00 10.89
C TRP A 126 24.91 17.36 9.49
N PRO A 127 26.08 16.84 9.10
CA PRO A 127 26.24 16.24 7.77
C PRO A 127 25.44 14.93 7.63
N GLU A 128 25.45 14.09 8.65
CA GLU A 128 24.68 12.85 8.67
C GLU A 128 23.17 13.12 8.65
N ARG A 129 22.72 14.09 9.45
CA ARG A 129 21.33 14.54 9.51
C ARG A 129 20.81 14.99 8.15
N THR A 130 21.62 15.74 7.41
CA THR A 130 21.27 16.27 6.09
C THR A 130 21.12 15.15 5.07
N ILE A 131 22.05 14.19 5.06
CA ILE A 131 22.00 13.01 4.17
C ILE A 131 20.76 12.17 4.46
N ARG A 132 20.49 11.88 5.75
CA ARG A 132 19.32 11.10 6.17
C ARG A 132 18.01 11.79 5.79
N LEU A 133 17.94 13.12 5.94
CA LEU A 133 16.77 13.91 5.52
C LEU A 133 16.56 13.84 4.01
N LEU A 134 17.60 14.04 3.21
CA LEU A 134 17.50 13.93 1.75
C LEU A 134 17.05 12.54 1.33
N ALA A 135 17.62 11.48 1.93
CA ALA A 135 17.20 10.10 1.66
C ALA A 135 15.73 9.86 2.02
N ALA A 136 15.28 10.33 3.19
CA ALA A 136 13.89 10.21 3.64
C ALA A 136 12.92 10.96 2.71
N VAL A 137 13.28 12.16 2.26
CA VAL A 137 12.48 12.95 1.31
C VAL A 137 12.41 12.26 -0.04
N ILE A 138 13.53 11.80 -0.59
CA ILE A 138 13.57 11.11 -1.89
C ILE A 138 12.75 9.82 -1.84
N TRP A 139 12.95 9.01 -0.81
CA TRP A 139 12.22 7.75 -0.64
C TRP A 139 10.72 7.99 -0.41
N GLY A 140 10.39 8.96 0.45
CA GLY A 140 9.02 9.34 0.77
C GLY A 140 8.26 9.84 -0.46
N THR A 141 8.82 10.83 -1.14
CA THR A 141 8.23 11.41 -2.36
C THR A 141 8.15 10.41 -3.50
N GLY A 142 9.17 9.57 -3.70
CA GLY A 142 9.16 8.51 -4.71
C GLY A 142 8.01 7.52 -4.51
N LYS A 143 7.77 7.06 -3.28
CA LYS A 143 6.63 6.18 -2.97
C LYS A 143 5.28 6.85 -3.21
N ILE A 144 5.12 8.11 -2.78
CA ILE A 144 3.88 8.88 -3.00
C ILE A 144 3.63 9.05 -4.50
N MET A 145 4.66 9.42 -5.27
CA MET A 145 4.58 9.54 -6.73
C MET A 145 4.18 8.23 -7.38
N LEU A 146 4.74 7.09 -6.94
CA LEU A 146 4.40 5.77 -7.47
C LEU A 146 2.93 5.42 -7.21
N LEU A 147 2.42 5.68 -6.00
CA LEU A 147 1.01 5.44 -5.66
C LEU A 147 0.06 6.32 -6.48
N ILE A 148 0.38 7.60 -6.65
CA ILE A 148 -0.40 8.53 -7.46
C ILE A 148 -0.35 8.13 -8.94
N ALA A 149 0.82 7.78 -9.46
CA ALA A 149 0.98 7.33 -10.83
C ALA A 149 0.17 6.05 -11.09
N ALA A 150 0.21 5.07 -10.17
CA ALA A 150 -0.61 3.87 -10.25
C ALA A 150 -2.11 4.20 -10.26
N ALA A 151 -2.56 5.16 -9.44
CA ALA A 151 -3.95 5.60 -9.41
C ALA A 151 -4.39 6.24 -10.74
N LEU A 152 -3.52 7.08 -11.32
CA LEU A 152 -3.75 7.73 -12.61
C LEU A 152 -3.79 6.72 -13.76
N ILE A 153 -2.85 5.77 -13.79
CA ILE A 153 -2.83 4.68 -14.77
C ILE A 153 -4.12 3.87 -14.67
N LEU A 154 -4.50 3.46 -13.47
CA LEU A 154 -5.73 2.69 -13.26
C LEU A 154 -6.96 3.45 -13.73
N LYS A 155 -7.07 4.75 -13.42
CA LYS A 155 -8.18 5.61 -13.85
C LYS A 155 -8.30 5.68 -15.38
N ARG A 156 -7.18 5.59 -16.10
CA ARG A 156 -7.16 5.63 -17.56
C ARG A 156 -7.37 4.26 -18.20
N VAL A 157 -6.85 3.20 -17.59
CA VAL A 157 -6.90 1.84 -18.14
C VAL A 157 -8.24 1.16 -17.87
N MET A 158 -8.88 1.43 -16.73
CA MET A 158 -10.15 0.79 -16.37
C MET A 158 -11.27 1.03 -17.41
N PRO A 159 -11.53 2.27 -17.89
CA PRO A 159 -12.54 2.52 -18.93
C PRO A 159 -12.22 1.81 -20.25
N ILE A 160 -10.95 1.73 -20.63
CA ILE A 160 -10.53 1.07 -21.88
C ILE A 160 -10.81 -0.43 -21.82
N ILE A 161 -10.56 -1.07 -20.67
CA ILE A 161 -10.89 -2.49 -20.47
C ILE A 161 -12.41 -2.69 -20.47
N GLU A 162 -13.16 -1.80 -19.82
CA GLU A 162 -14.63 -1.84 -19.81
C GLU A 162 -15.20 -1.75 -21.24
N GLU A 163 -14.77 -0.76 -22.02
CA GLU A 163 -15.16 -0.60 -23.43
C GLU A 163 -14.80 -1.83 -24.26
N SER A 164 -13.58 -2.35 -24.11
CA SER A 164 -13.15 -3.56 -24.82
C SER A 164 -13.98 -4.80 -24.50
N LYS A 165 -14.55 -4.89 -23.29
CA LYS A 165 -15.42 -6.01 -22.90
C LYS A 165 -16.86 -5.84 -23.38
N THR A 166 -17.30 -4.60 -23.63
CA THR A 166 -18.65 -4.31 -24.14
C THR A 166 -18.77 -4.40 -25.66
N LEU A 167 -17.65 -4.32 -26.38
CA LEU A 167 -17.59 -4.36 -27.85
C LEU A 167 -17.43 -5.77 -28.42
N VAL A 168 -17.36 -6.79 -27.56
CA VAL A 168 -17.31 -8.23 -27.89
C VAL A 168 -18.65 -8.85 -27.53
#